data_AF-I8T8U3-F1
#
_entry.id   AF-I8T8U3-F1
#
_cell.length_a   1.000
_cell.length_b   1.000
_cell.length_c   1.000
_cell.angle_alpha   90.00
_cell.angle_beta   90.00
_cell.angle_gamma   90.00
#
_symmetry.space_group_name_H-M   'P 1'
#
loop_
_entity.id
_entity.type
_entity.pdbx_description
1 polymer ?
#
loop_
_entity_poly.entity_id
_entity_poly.type
_entity_poly.pdbx_seq_one_letter_code
_entity_poly.pdbx_strand_id
1 'polypeptide(L)'
;MADQKKGRGGARPGAGRKPKPKAEPVLGEVAADTPLAFLESVMRDTKADDALRVKAAIAAAQYRHPKVSDMGKKEAKQRASKEVAATRFQASTPPRLVRDNTK
;
A
#
# COMPACT_ATOMS: atom_id res chain seq x y z
N MET A 1 6.37 -56.33 7.13
CA MET A 1 7.21 -55.12 7.18
C MET A 1 6.35 -53.91 6.82
N ALA A 2 6.08 -53.02 7.77
CA ALA A 2 5.61 -51.66 7.48
C ALA A 2 6.10 -50.75 8.61
N ASP A 3 7.07 -49.92 8.25
CA ASP A 3 7.93 -49.13 9.09
C ASP A 3 7.16 -47.89 9.63
N GLN A 4 6.74 -47.94 10.90
CA GLN A 4 6.16 -46.78 11.58
C GLN A 4 7.29 -45.82 11.97
N LYS A 5 7.56 -44.86 11.08
CA LYS A 5 8.53 -43.80 11.31
C LYS A 5 8.15 -42.97 12.56
N LYS A 6 9.01 -43.03 13.56
CA LYS A 6 8.92 -42.44 14.91
C LYS A 6 8.90 -40.91 14.88
N GLY A 7 7.72 -40.30 14.67
CA GLY A 7 7.39 -38.93 15.07
C GLY A 7 6.56 -38.96 16.36
N ARG A 8 7.13 -38.56 17.50
CA ARG A 8 6.68 -38.92 18.86
C ARG A 8 5.49 -38.12 19.41
N GLY A 9 4.49 -37.82 18.58
CA GLY A 9 3.31 -37.09 19.02
C GLY A 9 2.14 -37.26 18.08
N GLY A 10 1.40 -38.35 18.22
CA GLY A 10 0.08 -38.49 17.60
C GLY A 10 -0.92 -37.52 18.22
N ALA A 11 -1.92 -37.09 17.46
CA ALA A 11 -3.01 -36.25 17.94
C ALA A 11 -3.67 -36.92 19.15
N ARG A 12 -3.46 -36.38 20.35
CA ARG A 12 -4.15 -36.86 21.55
C ARG A 12 -5.52 -36.19 21.59
N PRO A 13 -6.62 -36.94 21.82
CA PRO A 13 -7.94 -36.35 22.03
C PRO A 13 -7.84 -35.28 23.13
N GLY A 14 -8.14 -34.02 22.81
CA GLY A 14 -8.04 -32.90 23.74
C GLY A 14 -6.65 -32.26 23.91
N ALA A 15 -5.60 -32.71 23.19
CA ALA A 15 -4.32 -32.01 23.15
C ALA A 15 -4.24 -31.05 21.96
N GLY A 16 -4.16 -29.77 22.28
CA GLY A 16 -4.05 -28.68 21.33
C GLY A 16 -4.54 -27.40 21.99
N ARG A 17 -3.91 -26.25 21.69
CA ARG A 17 -4.49 -24.97 22.09
C ARG A 17 -5.83 -24.84 21.37
N LYS A 18 -6.91 -24.61 22.13
CA LYS A 18 -8.21 -24.25 21.56
C LYS A 18 -7.99 -23.08 20.58
N PRO A 19 -8.51 -23.15 19.35
CA PRO A 19 -8.36 -22.06 18.40
C PRO A 19 -8.93 -20.79 19.05
N LYS A 20 -8.14 -19.70 19.05
CA LYS A 20 -8.64 -18.41 19.51
C LYS A 20 -9.85 -18.04 18.65
N PRO A 21 -10.95 -17.54 19.25
CA PRO A 21 -12.06 -17.03 18.47
C PRO A 21 -11.51 -15.98 17.51
N LYS A 22 -11.66 -16.24 16.21
CA LYS A 22 -11.27 -15.30 15.18
C LYS A 22 -12.24 -14.14 15.33
N ALA A 23 -11.74 -12.97 15.73
CA ALA A 23 -12.56 -11.76 15.75
C ALA A 23 -13.16 -11.62 14.36
N GLU A 24 -14.48 -11.66 14.29
CA GLU A 24 -15.18 -11.39 13.05
C GLU A 24 -14.78 -9.99 12.63
N PRO A 25 -14.25 -9.80 11.41
CA PRO A 25 -13.88 -8.48 10.97
C PRO A 25 -15.17 -7.67 10.92
N VAL A 26 -15.29 -6.71 11.84
CA VAL A 26 -16.30 -5.67 11.77
C VAL A 26 -15.89 -4.82 10.59
N LEU A 27 -16.33 -5.24 9.40
CA LEU A 27 -16.22 -4.42 8.20
C LEU A 27 -17.17 -3.26 8.46
N GLY A 28 -16.61 -2.15 8.96
CA GLY A 28 -17.34 -0.89 9.02
C GLY A 28 -17.98 -0.63 7.66
N GLU A 29 -19.14 0.02 7.63
CA GLU A 29 -19.88 0.35 6.41
C GLU A 29 -19.01 1.21 5.48
N VAL A 30 -18.13 0.58 4.70
CA VAL A 30 -17.29 1.28 3.75
C VAL A 30 -18.10 1.36 2.47
N ALA A 31 -18.80 2.46 2.28
CA ALA A 31 -19.27 2.91 0.98
C ALA A 31 -18.04 3.30 0.13
N ALA A 32 -17.25 2.31 -0.26
CA ALA A 32 -16.14 2.47 -1.18
C ALA A 32 -16.62 1.99 -2.54
N ASP A 33 -16.82 2.94 -3.46
CA ASP A 33 -17.28 2.67 -4.82
C ASP A 33 -16.28 1.81 -5.63
N THR A 34 -15.03 1.73 -5.18
CA THR A 34 -13.98 0.95 -5.84
C THR A 34 -13.20 0.07 -4.84
N PRO A 35 -12.71 -1.11 -5.29
CA PRO A 35 -11.88 -1.98 -4.45
C PRO A 35 -10.64 -1.29 -3.88
N LEU A 36 -10.05 -0.35 -4.63
CA LEU A 36 -8.89 0.40 -4.17
C LEU A 36 -9.24 1.33 -3.00
N ALA A 37 -10.36 2.06 -3.10
CA ALA A 37 -10.83 2.93 -2.03
C ALA A 37 -11.11 2.15 -0.73
N PHE A 38 -11.60 0.92 -0.85
CA PHE A 38 -11.77 0.00 0.28
C PHE A 38 -10.43 -0.40 0.92
N LEU A 39 -9.44 -0.79 0.12
CA LEU A 39 -8.12 -1.15 0.65
C LEU A 39 -7.45 0.05 1.35
N GLU A 40 -7.65 1.25 0.83
CA GLU A 40 -7.15 2.47 1.45
C GLU A 40 -7.84 2.81 2.76
N SER A 41 -9.16 2.65 2.85
CA SER A 41 -9.89 2.89 4.10
C SER A 41 -9.46 1.91 5.19
N VAL A 42 -9.34 0.63 4.85
CA VAL A 42 -8.90 -0.44 5.74
C VAL A 42 -7.46 -0.23 6.23
N MET A 43 -6.55 0.21 5.35
CA MET A 43 -5.17 0.53 5.72
C MET A 43 -5.07 1.68 6.75
N ARG A 44 -5.96 2.69 6.61
CA ARG A 44 -5.98 3.91 7.43
C ARG A 44 -6.73 3.72 8.75
N ASP A 45 -7.59 2.72 8.86
CA ASP A 45 -8.35 2.46 10.08
C ASP A 45 -7.42 1.97 11.21
N THR A 46 -7.36 2.74 12.30
CA THR A 46 -6.55 2.43 13.48
C THR A 46 -7.18 1.37 14.37
N LYS A 47 -8.46 1.03 14.17
CA LYS A 47 -9.17 0.00 14.95
C LYS A 47 -9.08 -1.38 14.32
N ALA A 48 -8.66 -1.48 13.06
CA ALA A 48 -8.48 -2.74 12.36
C ALA A 48 -7.23 -3.48 12.85
N ASP A 49 -7.25 -4.81 12.75
CA ASP A 49 -6.10 -5.66 13.06
C ASP A 49 -4.88 -5.30 12.20
N ASP A 50 -3.70 -5.21 12.81
CA ASP A 50 -2.47 -4.79 12.14
C ASP A 50 -2.12 -5.71 10.96
N ALA A 51 -2.35 -7.02 11.11
CA ALA A 51 -2.11 -7.95 10.02
C ALA A 51 -3.06 -7.74 8.84
N LEU A 52 -4.29 -7.29 9.10
CA LEU A 52 -5.27 -6.95 8.07
C LEU A 52 -4.85 -5.65 7.37
N ARG A 53 -4.43 -4.63 8.12
CA ARG A 53 -3.93 -3.35 7.58
C ARG A 53 -2.72 -3.55 6.66
N VAL A 54 -1.75 -4.38 7.06
CA VAL A 54 -0.56 -4.70 6.24
C VAL A 54 -0.96 -5.39 4.94
N LYS A 55 -1.89 -6.35 4.98
CA LYS A 55 -2.39 -7.03 3.77
C LYS A 55 -3.07 -6.04 2.82
N ALA A 56 -3.89 -5.13 3.35
CA ALA A 56 -4.54 -4.10 2.55
C ALA A 56 -3.51 -3.18 1.89
N ALA A 57 -2.49 -2.75 2.63
CA ALA A 57 -1.41 -1.91 2.11
C ALA A 57 -0.61 -2.59 0.98
N ILE A 58 -0.27 -3.87 1.13
CA ILE A 58 0.46 -4.64 0.09
C ILE A 58 -0.38 -4.76 -1.18
N ALA A 59 -1.69 -4.99 -1.06
CA ALA A 59 -2.58 -5.06 -2.21
C ALA A 59 -2.72 -3.69 -2.90
N ALA A 60 -2.90 -2.61 -2.14
CA ALA A 60 -3.02 -1.25 -2.69
C ALA A 60 -1.73 -0.76 -3.36
N ALA A 61 -0.55 -1.16 -2.86
CA ALA A 61 0.74 -0.75 -3.40
C ALA A 61 0.92 -1.09 -4.89
N GLN A 62 0.30 -2.19 -5.35
CA GLN A 62 0.38 -2.65 -6.74
C GLN A 62 -0.30 -1.71 -7.73
N TYR A 63 -1.31 -0.97 -7.27
CA TYR A 63 -2.07 -0.04 -8.09
C TYR A 63 -1.54 1.40 -7.97
N ARG A 64 -0.88 1.74 -6.86
CA ARG A 64 -0.29 3.07 -6.65
C ARG A 64 1.09 3.22 -7.29
N HIS A 65 1.88 2.15 -7.28
CA HIS A 65 3.20 2.13 -7.90
C HIS A 65 3.19 1.13 -9.05
N PRO A 66 3.18 1.59 -10.31
CA PRO A 66 3.26 0.66 -11.43
C PRO A 66 4.54 -0.15 -11.28
N LYS A 67 4.46 -1.47 -11.46
CA LYS A 67 5.64 -2.32 -11.38
C LYS A 67 6.66 -1.82 -12.40
N VAL A 68 7.92 -1.78 -11.98
CA VAL A 68 9.03 -1.35 -12.84
C VAL A 68 9.15 -2.23 -14.09
N SER A 69 8.63 -3.46 -14.07
CA SER A 69 8.53 -4.32 -15.25
C SER A 69 7.57 -3.81 -16.31
N ASP A 70 6.46 -3.19 -15.90
CA ASP A 70 5.38 -2.76 -16.79
C ASP A 70 5.64 -1.34 -17.30
N MET A 71 6.36 -0.53 -16.51
CA MET A 71 6.95 0.73 -16.95
C MET A 71 8.20 0.45 -17.79
N GLY A 72 8.02 0.25 -19.10
CA GLY A 72 9.13 0.01 -20.02
C GLY A 72 10.29 0.99 -19.81
N LYS A 73 11.54 0.51 -19.94
CA LYS A 73 12.77 1.28 -19.67
C LYS A 73 12.80 2.67 -20.32
N LYS A 74 12.11 2.84 -21.45
CA LYS A 74 11.95 4.12 -22.15
C LYS A 74 11.05 5.10 -21.39
N GLU A 75 9.89 4.65 -20.93
CA GLU A 75 8.95 5.51 -20.20
C GLU A 75 9.49 5.91 -18.83
N ALA A 76 10.20 5.01 -18.14
CA ALA A 76 10.87 5.33 -16.89
C ALA A 76 11.90 6.47 -17.05
N LYS A 77 12.74 6.38 -18.09
CA LYS A 77 13.70 7.45 -18.44
C LYS A 77 12.98 8.76 -18.79
N GLN A 78 11.90 8.69 -19.56
CA GLN A 78 11.13 9.87 -19.95
C GLN A 78 10.45 10.55 -18.76
N ARG A 79 9.92 9.79 -17.80
CA ARG A 79 9.35 10.36 -16.57
C ARG A 79 10.43 11.03 -15.73
N ALA A 80 11.56 10.35 -15.51
CA ALA A 80 12.68 10.94 -14.79
C ALA A 80 13.20 12.22 -15.47
N SER A 81 13.32 12.25 -16.81
CA SER A 81 13.73 13.46 -17.52
C SER A 81 12.70 14.60 -17.39
N LYS A 82 11.40 14.28 -17.39
CA LYS A 82 10.33 15.29 -17.23
C LYS A 82 10.30 15.87 -15.83
N GLU A 83 10.49 15.06 -14.79
CA GLU A 83 10.56 15.53 -13.40
C GLU A 83 11.77 16.46 -13.17
N VAL A 84 12.92 16.10 -13.74
CA VAL A 84 14.12 16.94 -13.68
C VAL A 84 13.92 18.24 -14.47
N ALA A 85 13.33 18.18 -15.66
CA ALA A 85 12.98 19.35 -16.45
C ALA A 85 12.05 20.30 -15.69
N ALA A 86 11.03 19.75 -15.04
CA ALA A 86 10.04 20.49 -14.28
C ALA A 86 10.55 21.09 -12.97
N THR A 87 11.77 20.79 -12.52
CA THR A 87 12.30 21.33 -11.25
C THR A 87 13.58 22.13 -11.47
N ARG A 88 14.56 21.57 -12.18
CA ARG A 88 15.87 22.19 -12.37
C ARG A 88 15.88 23.32 -13.40
N PHE A 89 14.95 23.30 -14.36
CA PHE A 89 14.92 24.23 -15.49
C PHE A 89 13.68 25.12 -15.50
N GLN A 90 12.97 25.24 -14.37
CA GLN A 90 11.86 26.18 -14.26
C GLN A 90 12.37 27.62 -14.37
N ALA A 91 11.71 28.42 -15.21
CA ALA A 91 11.98 29.85 -15.31
C ALA A 91 11.61 30.54 -13.99
N SER A 92 12.55 31.30 -13.42
CA SER A 92 12.29 32.11 -12.23
C SER A 92 11.21 33.16 -12.53
N THR A 93 10.34 33.44 -11.56
CA THR A 93 9.31 34.46 -11.70
C THR A 93 9.97 35.82 -11.95
N PRO A 94 9.56 36.55 -13.01
CA PRO A 94 10.17 37.83 -13.32
C PRO A 94 9.92 38.83 -12.20
N PRO A 95 10.93 39.65 -11.83
CA PRO A 95 10.81 40.61 -10.75
C PRO A 95 9.73 41.65 -11.07
N ARG A 96 8.93 42.02 -10.05
CA ARG A 96 7.85 43.00 -10.19
C ARG A 96 8.45 44.39 -10.40
N LEU A 97 8.18 44.99 -11.55
CA LEU A 97 8.54 46.38 -11.81
C LEU A 97 7.49 47.28 -11.16
N VAL A 98 7.82 47.86 -10.00
CA VAL A 98 7.03 48.93 -9.38
C VAL A 98 7.58 50.26 -9.89
N ARG A 99 6.74 51.06 -10.56
CA ARG A 99 7.05 52.45 -10.88
C ARG A 99 6.21 53.32 -9.95
N ASP A 100 6.86 53.93 -8.96
CA ASP A 100 6.23 54.93 -8.09
C ASP A 100 6.15 56.26 -8.85
N ASN A 101 5.00 56.50 -9.49
CA ASN A 101 4.69 57.79 -10.10
C ASN A 101 3.97 58.66 -9.06
N THR A 102 4.73 59.30 -8.18
CA THR A 102 4.24 60.41 -7.37
C THR A 102 5.08 61.66 -7.70
N LYS A 103 4.40 62.68 -8.21
CA LYS A 103 4.90 64.05 -8.34
C LYS A 103 4.04 64.94 -7.46
#